data_AF-A0A954WZ26-F1
#
_entry.id   AF-A0A954WZ26-F1
#
_cell.length_a   1.000
_cell.length_b   1.000
_cell.length_c   1.000
_cell.angle_alpha   90.00
_cell.angle_beta   90.00
_cell.angle_gamma   90.00
#
_symmetry.space_group_name_H-M   'P 1'
#
loop_
_entity.id
_entity.type
_entity.pdbx_description
1 polymer ?
#
loop_
_entity_poly.entity_id
_entity_poly.type
_entity_poly.pdbx_seq_one_letter_code
_entity_poly.pdbx_strand_id
1 'polypeptide(L)'
;MNDVTEVLSRIEQGDPTAAEQLLPLIYHELREVAQAKLRNERAGHTLQATALVHEAYLRLVGNGGEGQSWNNRGHFFAAAAEAMRRILVESVRQK
;
A
#
# COMPACT_ATOMS: atom_id res chain seq x y z
N MET A 1 18.84 10.36 4.72
CA MET A 1 18.13 9.25 4.05
C MET A 1 17.35 8.57 5.15
N ASN A 2 16.04 8.82 5.25
CA ASN A 2 15.22 8.14 6.27
C ASN A 2 15.00 6.71 5.79
N ASP A 3 15.32 5.74 6.65
CA ASP A 3 15.00 4.35 6.39
C ASP A 3 13.47 4.20 6.43
N VAL A 4 12.89 3.45 5.50
CA VAL A 4 11.44 3.20 5.44
C VAL A 4 10.93 2.69 6.78
N THR A 5 11.74 1.90 7.49
CA THR A 5 11.40 1.38 8.82
C THR A 5 11.24 2.49 9.85
N GLU A 6 12.11 3.51 9.83
CA GLU A 6 12.05 4.66 10.75
C GLU A 6 10.79 5.50 10.50
N VAL A 7 10.45 5.71 9.22
CA VAL A 7 9.23 6.45 8.84
C VAL A 7 7.98 5.68 9.26
N LEU A 8 7.97 4.35 9.09
CA LEU A 8 6.86 3.50 9.54
C LEU A 8 6.66 3.55 11.06
N SER A 9 7.74 3.53 11.85
CA SER A 9 7.64 3.69 13.31
C SER A 9 7.09 5.05 13.74
N ARG A 10 7.36 6.13 12.98
CA ARG A 10 6.76 7.44 13.25
C ARG A 10 5.28 7.48 12.91
N ILE A 11 4.85 6.79 11.85
CA ILE A 11 3.43 6.64 11.51
C ILE A 11 2.67 5.92 12.63
N GLU A 12 3.25 4.87 13.22
CA GLU A 12 2.66 4.17 14.39
C GLU A 12 2.49 5.08 15.61
N GLN A 13 3.38 6.05 15.77
CA GLN A 13 3.32 7.05 16.85
C GLN A 13 2.32 8.17 16.55
N GLY A 14 1.57 8.08 15.45
CA GLY A 14 0.56 9.05 15.06
C GLY A 14 1.13 10.33 14.44
N ASP A 15 2.37 10.30 13.92
CA ASP A 15 2.97 11.44 13.24
C ASP A 15 2.40 11.58 11.81
N PRO A 16 1.55 12.59 11.54
CA PRO A 16 0.93 12.76 10.24
C PRO A 16 1.97 13.13 9.15
N THR A 17 3.09 13.74 9.52
CA THR A 17 4.14 14.15 8.57
C THR A 17 4.97 12.96 8.09
N ALA A 18 5.00 11.87 8.87
CA ALA A 18 5.71 10.65 8.49
C ALA A 18 5.00 9.93 7.33
N ALA A 19 3.67 9.99 7.26
CA ALA A 19 2.90 9.45 6.14
C ALA A 19 3.29 10.15 4.82
N GLU A 20 3.41 11.47 4.81
CA GLU A 20 3.82 12.24 3.63
C GLU A 20 5.25 11.90 3.16
N GLN A 21 6.14 11.58 4.09
CA GLN A 21 7.51 11.17 3.80
C GLN A 21 7.62 9.72 3.34
N LEU A 22 6.67 8.86 3.71
CA LEU A 22 6.70 7.45 3.37
C LEU A 22 6.44 7.24 1.88
N LEU A 23 5.41 7.88 1.33
CA LEU A 23 4.92 7.60 -0.02
C LEU A 23 6.05 7.66 -1.07
N PRO A 24 6.90 8.71 -1.16
CA PRO A 24 7.96 8.77 -2.15
C PRO A 24 8.99 7.64 -2.03
N LEU A 25 9.22 7.10 -0.82
CA LEU A 25 10.21 6.04 -0.55
C LEU A 25 9.73 4.66 -0.98
N ILE A 26 8.41 4.43 -0.98
CA ILE A 26 7.81 3.12 -1.26
C ILE A 26 7.04 3.09 -2.59
N TYR A 27 6.78 4.24 -3.22
CA TYR A 27 5.91 4.34 -4.38
C TYR A 27 6.36 3.47 -5.55
N HIS A 28 7.66 3.46 -5.86
CA HIS A 28 8.20 2.64 -6.95
C HIS A 28 7.93 1.15 -6.72
N GLU A 29 8.29 0.65 -5.54
CA GLU A 29 8.13 -0.77 -5.19
C GLU A 29 6.65 -1.16 -5.07
N LEU A 30 5.79 -0.29 -4.50
CA LEU A 30 4.35 -0.53 -4.49
C LEU A 30 3.78 -0.60 -5.91
N ARG A 31 4.28 0.23 -6.83
CA ARG A 31 3.85 0.21 -8.23
C ARG A 31 4.27 -1.08 -8.93
N GLU A 32 5.47 -1.60 -8.65
CA GLU A 32 5.91 -2.90 -9.17
C GLU A 32 5.03 -4.04 -8.65
N VAL A 33 4.71 -4.05 -7.35
CA VAL A 33 3.77 -5.02 -6.76
C VAL A 33 2.40 -4.91 -7.41
N ALA A 34 1.87 -3.69 -7.58
CA ALA A 34 0.57 -3.46 -8.21
C ALA A 34 0.54 -3.94 -9.66
N GLN A 35 1.59 -3.67 -10.44
CA GLN A 35 1.73 -4.18 -11.81
C GLN A 35 1.75 -5.70 -11.85
N ALA A 36 2.53 -6.34 -10.97
CA ALA A 36 2.59 -7.80 -10.88
C ALA A 36 1.23 -8.41 -10.53
N LYS A 37 0.45 -7.78 -9.66
CA LYS A 37 -0.92 -8.21 -9.33
C LYS A 37 -1.87 -8.05 -10.52
N LEU A 38 -1.86 -6.89 -11.18
CA LEU A 38 -2.73 -6.62 -12.34
C LEU A 38 -2.44 -7.54 -13.52
N ARG A 39 -1.19 -7.97 -13.72
CA ARG A 39 -0.84 -8.95 -14.77
C ARG A 39 -1.55 -10.31 -14.61
N ASN A 40 -1.99 -10.65 -13.39
CA ASN A 40 -2.73 -11.88 -13.12
C ASN A 40 -4.25 -11.69 -13.23
N GLU A 41 -4.74 -10.47 -13.45
CA GLU A 41 -6.15 -10.19 -13.62
C GLU A 41 -6.62 -10.47 -15.06
N ARG A 42 -7.94 -10.67 -15.22
CA ARG A 42 -8.53 -10.92 -16.53
C ARG A 42 -8.31 -9.75 -17.48
N ALA A 43 -8.03 -10.05 -18.75
CA ALA A 43 -7.93 -9.05 -19.80
C ALA A 43 -9.21 -8.19 -19.85
N GLY A 44 -9.04 -6.87 -19.97
CA GLY A 44 -10.15 -5.90 -19.96
C GLY A 44 -10.53 -5.33 -18.59
N HIS A 45 -9.70 -5.53 -17.54
CA HIS A 45 -9.82 -4.75 -16.31
C HIS A 45 -9.53 -3.28 -16.58
N THR A 46 -10.23 -2.37 -15.90
CA THR A 46 -10.04 -0.91 -16.02
C THR A 46 -9.18 -0.33 -14.90
N LEU A 47 -8.85 -1.14 -13.89
CA LEU A 47 -8.07 -0.68 -12.75
C LEU A 47 -6.62 -0.39 -13.15
N GLN A 48 -6.14 0.79 -12.79
CA GLN A 48 -4.77 1.24 -13.02
C GLN A 48 -3.89 0.94 -11.82
N ALA A 49 -2.60 0.63 -12.06
CA ALA A 49 -1.64 0.38 -10.99
C ALA A 49 -1.54 1.55 -10.00
N THR A 50 -1.55 2.79 -10.50
CA THR A 50 -1.51 3.99 -9.66
C THR A 50 -2.72 4.09 -8.73
N ALA A 51 -3.92 3.78 -9.23
CA ALA A 51 -5.13 3.79 -8.41
C ALA A 51 -5.07 2.71 -7.32
N LEU A 52 -4.62 1.50 -7.69
CA LEU A 52 -4.44 0.38 -6.77
C LEU A 52 -3.42 0.70 -5.66
N VAL A 53 -2.31 1.39 -6.00
CA VAL A 53 -1.32 1.86 -5.02
C VAL A 53 -1.93 2.86 -4.04
N HIS A 54 -2.64 3.88 -4.53
CA HIS A 54 -3.23 4.91 -3.67
C HIS A 54 -4.29 4.31 -2.74
N GLU A 55 -5.15 3.44 -3.25
CA GLU A 55 -6.18 2.81 -2.42
C GLU A 55 -5.58 1.87 -1.38
N ALA A 56 -4.57 1.07 -1.74
CA ALA A 56 -3.85 0.23 -0.78
C ALA A 56 -3.17 1.08 0.29
N TYR A 57 -2.53 2.19 -0.09
CA TYR A 57 -1.90 3.13 0.84
C TYR A 57 -2.91 3.72 1.82
N LEU A 58 -4.06 4.20 1.34
CA LEU A 58 -5.13 4.72 2.20
C LEU A 58 -5.68 3.66 3.16
N ARG A 59 -5.82 2.40 2.74
CA ARG A 59 -6.26 1.32 3.63
C ARG A 59 -5.25 1.01 4.74
N LEU A 60 -3.95 1.16 4.48
CA LEU A 60 -2.90 0.84 5.45
C LEU A 60 -2.53 2.01 6.37
N VAL A 61 -2.56 3.24 5.86
CA VAL A 61 -2.05 4.44 6.54
C VAL A 61 -3.14 5.49 6.79
N GLY A 62 -4.21 5.49 6.00
CA GLY A 62 -5.25 6.54 6.02
C GLY A 62 -6.09 6.61 7.31
N ASN A 63 -6.14 5.54 8.11
CA ASN A 63 -6.80 5.53 9.42
C ASN A 63 -5.81 5.76 10.58
N GLY A 64 -4.69 6.46 10.34
CA GLY A 64 -3.73 6.78 11.40
C GLY A 64 -2.91 5.59 11.93
N GLY A 65 -2.88 4.47 11.20
CA GLY A 65 -2.16 3.27 11.63
C GLY A 65 -2.69 2.64 12.92
N GLU A 66 -3.89 3.02 13.39
CA GLU A 66 -4.44 2.56 14.67
C GLU A 66 -4.54 1.03 14.70
N GLY A 67 -3.66 0.42 15.49
CA GLY A 67 -3.61 -1.02 15.73
C GLY A 67 -2.67 -1.83 14.83
N GLN A 68 -1.90 -1.21 13.92
CA GLN A 68 -1.01 -1.96 13.02
C GLN A 68 0.47 -1.63 13.24
N SER A 69 1.21 -2.60 13.80
CA SER A 69 2.66 -2.51 14.01
C SER A 69 3.45 -3.06 12.81
N TRP A 70 4.21 -2.21 12.15
CA TRP A 70 5.15 -2.43 11.06
C TRP A 70 6.55 -2.80 11.57
N ASN A 71 6.77 -4.09 11.83
CA ASN A 71 8.07 -4.60 12.27
C ASN A 71 9.25 -4.32 11.33
N ASN A 72 9.01 -4.24 10.02
CA ASN A 72 10.02 -3.92 9.00
C ASN A 72 9.35 -3.58 7.66
N ARG A 73 10.18 -3.09 6.71
CA ARG A 73 9.79 -2.84 5.31
C ARG A 73 9.05 -4.03 4.68
N GLY A 74 9.55 -5.25 4.85
CA GLY A 74 8.95 -6.46 4.27
C GLY A 74 7.53 -6.74 4.78
N HIS A 75 7.27 -6.52 6.08
CA HIS A 75 5.94 -6.64 6.66
C HIS A 75 4.95 -5.66 6.01
N PHE A 76 5.38 -4.41 5.83
CA PHE A 76 4.57 -3.39 5.16
C PHE A 76 4.23 -3.79 3.71
N PHE A 77 5.21 -4.24 2.91
CA PHE A 77 4.94 -4.66 1.54
C PHE A 77 4.08 -5.92 1.45
N ALA A 78 4.20 -6.85 2.38
CA ALA A 78 3.32 -8.01 2.47
C ALA A 78 1.87 -7.59 2.74
N ALA A 79 1.65 -6.66 3.67
CA ALA A 79 0.33 -6.11 3.94
C ALA A 79 -0.24 -5.33 2.74
N ALA A 80 0.61 -4.56 2.04
CA ALA A 80 0.21 -3.85 0.82
C ALA A 80 -0.20 -4.81 -0.29
N ALA A 81 0.56 -5.88 -0.51
CA ALA A 81 0.21 -6.90 -1.50
C ALA A 81 -1.12 -7.60 -1.20
N GLU A 82 -1.44 -7.83 0.08
CA GLU A 82 -2.72 -8.39 0.51
C GLU A 82 -3.87 -7.38 0.38
N ALA A 83 -3.65 -6.11 0.75
CA ALA A 83 -4.63 -5.04 0.54
C ALA A 83 -4.98 -4.89 -0.95
N MET A 84 -3.97 -4.88 -1.83
CA MET A 84 -4.17 -4.84 -3.27
C MET A 84 -4.98 -6.04 -3.79
N ARG A 85 -4.70 -7.25 -3.29
CA ARG A 85 -5.49 -8.44 -3.65
C ARG A 85 -6.97 -8.28 -3.27
N ARG A 86 -7.26 -7.74 -2.08
CA ARG A 86 -8.63 -7.50 -1.62
C ARG A 86 -9.35 -6.47 -2.49
N ILE A 87 -8.69 -5.36 -2.80
CA ILE A 87 -9.20 -4.33 -3.71
C ILE A 87 -9.57 -4.93 -5.07
N LEU A 88 -8.69 -5.76 -5.66
CA LEU A 88 -8.95 -6.42 -6.93
C LEU A 88 -10.18 -7.34 -6.86
N VAL A 89 -10.27 -8.18 -5.82
CA VAL A 89 -11.43 -9.06 -5.61
C VAL A 89 -12.73 -8.27 -5.46
N GLU A 90 -12.71 -7.18 -4.69
CA GLU A 90 -13.86 -6.28 -4.51
C GLU A 90 -14.27 -5.63 -5.84
N SER A 91 -13.30 -5.17 -6.64
CA SER A 91 -13.57 -4.58 -7.97
C SER A 91 -14.25 -5.55 -8.94
N VAL A 92 -14.00 -6.85 -8.79
CA VAL A 92 -14.66 -7.91 -9.57
C VAL A 92 -16.05 -8.21 -9.03
N ARG A 93 -16.27 -8.11 -7.70
CA ARG A 93 -17.57 -8.34 -7.06
C ARG A 93 -18.58 -7.21 -7.27
N GLN A 94 -18.11 -6.00 -7.51
CA GLN A 94 -18.95 -4.82 -7.78
C GLN A 94 -19.36 -4.67 -9.26
N LYS A 95 -18.89 -5.56 -10.14
CA LYS A 95 -19.38 -5.71 -11.52
C LYS A 95 -20.50 -6.74 -11.58
#